data_AF-A0A183L7T3-F1
#
_entry.id   AF-A0A183L7T3-F1
#
_cell.length_a   1.000
_cell.length_b   1.000
_cell.length_c   1.000
_cell.angle_alpha   90.00
_cell.angle_beta   90.00
_cell.angle_gamma   90.00
#
_symmetry.space_group_name_H-M   'P 1'
#
loop_
_entity.id
_entity.type
_entity.pdbx_description
1 polymer ?
#
loop_
_entity_poly.entity_id
_entity_poly.type
_entity_poly.pdbx_seq_one_letter_code
_entity_poly.pdbx_strand_id
1 'polypeptide(L)'
;LSWESSTLGFWFTELIERNHQFYEWLYNGRPVCFWMTGFFNPQGFLTAIRQEVTRSHKGWALDTVTLWNDVTRFMKDDIQRPPTEGAYIHGLFLEGAEFDQKNLLYKKPCRTNLTYVTSLYLRCPPNKSVDHWVLRGVALLCDIR
;
A
#
# COMPACT_ATOMS: atom_id res chain seq x y z
N LEU A 1 16.86 12.71 0.86
CA LEU A 1 17.38 11.36 1.12
C LEU A 1 16.22 10.39 0.99
N SER A 2 16.36 9.26 0.29
CA SER A 2 15.20 8.42 -0.06
C SER A 2 14.76 7.44 1.03
N TRP A 3 15.61 7.15 2.02
CA TRP A 3 15.29 6.33 3.19
C TRP A 3 16.08 6.86 4.38
N GLU A 4 15.42 7.59 5.26
CA GLU A 4 15.99 8.00 6.54
C GLU A 4 15.87 6.84 7.54
N SER A 5 16.81 6.75 8.48
CA SER A 5 16.80 5.71 9.50
C SER A 5 17.58 6.18 10.71
N SER A 6 17.08 5.87 11.89
CA SER A 6 17.68 6.22 13.18
C SER A 6 19.11 5.69 13.40
N THR A 7 19.46 4.55 12.79
CA THR A 7 20.83 4.01 12.85
C THR A 7 21.24 3.36 11.54
N LEU A 8 22.55 3.23 11.32
CA LEU A 8 23.11 2.47 10.19
C LEU A 8 22.70 0.99 10.23
N GLY A 9 22.62 0.39 11.42
CA GLY A 9 22.20 -1.00 11.60
C GLY A 9 20.78 -1.22 11.09
N PHE A 10 19.84 -0.36 11.49
CA PHE A 10 18.47 -0.43 10.98
C PHE A 10 18.41 -0.15 9.47
N TRP A 11 19.15 0.85 8.98
CA TRP A 11 19.18 1.15 7.55
C TRP A 11 19.66 -0.05 6.73
N PHE A 12 20.67 -0.77 7.22
CA PHE A 12 21.23 -1.95 6.57
C PHE A 12 20.27 -3.14 6.60
N THR A 13 19.60 -3.39 7.73
CA THR A 13 18.53 -4.41 7.81
C THR A 13 17.42 -4.11 6.80
N GLU A 14 16.93 -2.88 6.76
CA GLU A 14 15.90 -2.46 5.80
C GLU A 14 16.38 -2.57 4.36
N LEU A 15 17.67 -2.34 4.09
CA LEU A 15 18.27 -2.54 2.76
C LEU A 15 18.23 -4.01 2.34
N ILE A 16 18.56 -4.93 3.25
CA ILE A 16 18.48 -6.37 3.00
C ILE A 16 17.04 -6.78 2.68
N GLU A 17 16.06 -6.33 3.46
CA GLU A 17 14.64 -6.63 3.24
C GLU A 17 14.13 -6.08 1.90
N ARG A 18 14.56 -4.88 1.50
CA ARG A 18 14.25 -4.31 0.18
C ARG A 18 14.83 -5.16 -0.93
N ASN A 19 16.11 -5.53 -0.82
CA ASN A 19 16.75 -6.41 -1.78
C ASN A 19 16.06 -7.77 -1.86
N HIS A 20 15.65 -8.33 -0.73
CA HIS A 20 14.92 -9.58 -0.66
C HIS A 20 13.60 -9.51 -1.42
N GLN A 21 12.79 -8.44 -1.25
CA GLN A 21 11.57 -8.25 -2.05
C GLN A 21 11.84 -8.27 -3.56
N PHE A 22 12.87 -7.56 -4.04
CA PHE A 22 13.17 -7.52 -5.47
C PHE A 22 13.74 -8.83 -5.98
N TYR A 23 14.57 -9.50 -5.17
CA TYR A 23 15.11 -10.81 -5.47
C TYR A 23 13.99 -11.83 -5.64
N GLU A 24 13.09 -11.93 -4.66
CA GLU A 24 11.93 -12.81 -4.72
C GLU A 24 11.03 -12.49 -5.91
N TRP A 25 10.79 -11.21 -6.19
CA TRP A 25 10.01 -10.83 -7.37
C TRP A 25 10.69 -11.26 -8.67
N LEU A 26 12.00 -11.06 -8.79
CA LEU A 26 12.75 -11.40 -10.00
C LEU A 26 12.80 -12.91 -10.26
N TYR A 27 12.97 -13.72 -9.21
CA TYR A 27 13.23 -15.16 -9.35
C TYR A 27 12.01 -16.05 -9.11
N ASN A 28 11.10 -15.65 -8.21
CA ASN A 28 9.92 -16.43 -7.83
C ASN A 28 8.61 -15.85 -8.38
N GLY A 29 8.69 -14.73 -9.10
CA GLY A 29 7.56 -14.11 -9.78
C GLY A 29 6.82 -13.09 -8.92
N ARG A 30 5.65 -12.64 -9.40
CA ARG A 30 4.92 -11.51 -8.79
C ARG A 30 4.53 -11.81 -7.31
N PRO A 31 4.93 -10.95 -6.35
CA PRO A 31 4.46 -11.04 -4.97
C PRO A 31 2.93 -10.96 -4.87
N VAL A 32 2.35 -11.73 -3.95
CA VAL A 32 0.92 -11.65 -3.62
C VAL A 32 0.59 -10.43 -2.76
N CYS A 33 1.58 -9.89 -2.05
CA CYS A 33 1.51 -8.65 -1.27
C CYS A 33 2.85 -7.91 -1.38
N PHE A 34 2.80 -6.61 -1.70
CA PHE A 34 4.00 -5.79 -1.88
C PHE A 34 4.28 -4.93 -0.65
N TRP A 35 5.55 -4.81 -0.28
CA TRP A 35 6.01 -3.87 0.73
C TRP A 35 6.16 -2.47 0.11
N MET A 36 5.18 -1.60 0.38
CA MET A 36 5.06 -0.31 -0.26
C MET A 36 6.21 0.64 0.07
N THR A 37 6.61 0.72 1.34
CA THR A 37 7.73 1.55 1.78
C THR A 37 9.10 0.97 1.42
N GLY A 38 9.13 -0.29 0.96
CA GLY A 38 10.33 -0.90 0.40
C GLY A 38 10.70 -0.39 -1.00
N PHE A 39 9.76 0.25 -1.71
CA PHE A 39 10.04 0.84 -3.01
C PHE A 39 10.82 2.16 -2.89
N PHE A 40 11.84 2.33 -3.74
CA PHE A 40 12.51 3.61 -3.89
C PHE A 40 11.59 4.68 -4.49
N ASN A 41 10.66 4.26 -5.36
CA ASN A 41 9.66 5.13 -5.97
C ASN A 41 8.26 4.48 -5.86
N PRO A 42 7.56 4.67 -4.73
CA PRO A 42 6.20 4.15 -4.54
C PRO A 42 5.20 4.68 -5.57
N GLN A 43 5.37 5.91 -6.06
CA GLN A 43 4.51 6.50 -7.09
C GLN A 43 4.67 5.78 -8.44
N GLY A 44 5.90 5.39 -8.78
CA GLY A 44 6.19 4.56 -9.95
C GLY A 44 5.49 3.21 -9.88
N PHE A 45 5.49 2.57 -8.70
CA PHE A 45 4.74 1.34 -8.47
C PHE A 45 3.23 1.53 -8.67
N LEU A 46 2.62 2.57 -8.09
CA LEU A 46 1.19 2.85 -8.27
C LEU A 46 0.83 3.10 -9.74
N THR A 47 1.71 3.75 -10.48
CA THR A 47 1.54 3.99 -11.91
C THR A 47 1.60 2.68 -12.70
N ALA A 48 2.54 1.80 -12.36
CA ALA A 48 2.64 0.48 -12.99
C ALA A 48 1.38 -0.37 -12.74
N ILE A 49 0.86 -0.37 -11.51
CA ILE A 49 -0.39 -1.09 -11.18
C ILE A 49 -1.58 -0.51 -11.96
N ARG A 50 -1.67 0.83 -12.13
CA ARG A 50 -2.69 1.44 -12.99
C ARG A 50 -2.59 0.98 -14.43
N GLN A 51 -1.38 1.01 -14.99
CA GLN A 51 -1.15 0.57 -16.37
C GLN A 51 -1.49 -0.91 -16.57
N GLU A 52 -1.16 -1.76 -15.59
CA GLU A 52 -1.50 -3.19 -15.61
C GLU A 52 -3.02 -3.38 -15.69
N VAL A 53 -3.78 -2.76 -14.78
CA VAL A 53 -5.25 -2.88 -14.77
C VAL A 53 -5.88 -2.28 -16.03
N THR A 54 -5.39 -1.15 -16.53
CA THR A 54 -5.86 -0.57 -17.80
C THR A 54 -5.66 -1.56 -18.96
N ARG A 55 -4.51 -2.25 -19.03
CA ARG A 55 -4.24 -3.22 -20.10
C ARG A 55 -5.13 -4.46 -20.02
N SER A 56 -5.56 -4.86 -18.82
CA SER A 56 -6.50 -5.96 -18.63
C SER A 56 -7.93 -5.63 -19.08
N HIS A 57 -8.25 -4.35 -19.30
CA HIS A 57 -9.60 -3.89 -19.66
C HIS A 57 -9.63 -3.26 -21.05
N LYS A 58 -10.29 -3.96 -21.99
CA LYS A 58 -10.40 -3.49 -23.38
C LYS A 58 -11.17 -2.15 -23.45
N GLY A 59 -10.54 -1.14 -24.04
CA GLY A 59 -11.15 0.17 -24.27
C GLY A 59 -11.03 1.15 -23.10
N TRP A 60 -10.35 0.78 -22.01
CA TRP A 60 -10.05 1.72 -20.92
C TRP A 60 -8.84 2.57 -21.27
N ALA A 61 -8.87 3.83 -20.86
CA ALA A 61 -7.75 4.75 -20.96
C ALA A 61 -7.13 4.97 -19.56
N LEU A 62 -5.84 5.30 -19.51
CA LEU A 62 -5.12 5.37 -18.22
C LEU A 62 -5.66 6.49 -17.31
N ASP A 63 -6.10 7.59 -17.91
CA ASP A 63 -6.70 8.75 -17.24
C ASP A 63 -8.04 8.44 -16.58
N THR A 64 -8.76 7.42 -17.04
CA THR A 64 -10.03 7.00 -16.42
C THR A 64 -9.83 6.09 -15.21
N VAL A 65 -8.63 5.51 -15.03
CA VAL A 65 -8.35 4.60 -13.92
C VAL A 65 -7.86 5.36 -12.68
N THR A 66 -8.65 5.29 -11.61
CA THR A 66 -8.36 5.95 -10.32
C THR A 66 -7.93 4.94 -9.27
N LEU A 67 -7.05 5.37 -8.36
CA LEU A 67 -6.61 4.59 -7.21
C LEU A 67 -7.64 4.66 -6.07
N TRP A 68 -7.99 3.50 -5.53
CA TRP A 68 -8.84 3.36 -4.35
C TRP A 68 -8.14 2.45 -3.33
N ASN A 69 -8.30 2.74 -2.04
CA ASN A 69 -7.75 1.92 -0.97
C ASN A 69 -8.88 1.43 -0.09
N ASP A 70 -8.91 0.12 0.16
CA ASP A 70 -9.74 -0.49 1.20
C ASP A 70 -8.84 -1.23 2.17
N VAL A 71 -8.95 -0.90 3.46
CA VAL A 71 -8.16 -1.56 4.50
C VAL A 71 -8.73 -2.95 4.76
N THR A 72 -7.88 -3.97 4.74
CA THR A 72 -8.32 -5.36 4.95
C THR A 72 -8.16 -5.75 6.42
N ARG A 73 -8.75 -6.91 6.78
CA ARG A 73 -8.49 -7.55 8.08
C ARG A 73 -7.32 -8.53 8.03
N PHE A 74 -6.73 -8.72 6.85
CA PHE A 74 -5.68 -9.70 6.63
C PHE A 74 -4.34 -9.16 7.13
N MET A 75 -3.55 -10.05 7.72
CA MET A 75 -2.11 -9.85 7.87
C MET A 75 -1.40 -10.34 6.60
N LYS A 76 -0.12 -9.95 6.44
CA LYS A 76 0.70 -10.35 5.29
C LYS A 76 0.65 -11.87 5.04
N ASP A 77 0.75 -12.65 6.11
CA ASP A 77 0.83 -14.11 6.05
C ASP A 77 -0.52 -14.78 5.73
N ASP A 78 -1.63 -14.07 5.89
CA ASP A 78 -2.97 -14.57 5.52
C ASP A 78 -3.21 -14.51 4.00
N ILE A 79 -2.40 -13.74 3.27
CA ILE A 79 -2.59 -13.50 1.84
C ILE A 79 -1.92 -14.62 1.05
N GLN A 80 -2.72 -15.54 0.54
CA GLN A 80 -2.22 -16.65 -0.30
C GLN A 80 -2.41 -16.43 -1.80
N ARG A 81 -3.24 -15.47 -2.20
CA ARG A 81 -3.57 -15.21 -3.61
C ARG A 81 -3.57 -13.72 -3.90
N PRO A 82 -3.17 -13.32 -5.13
CA PRO A 82 -3.28 -11.93 -5.54
C PRO A 82 -4.77 -11.52 -5.63
N PRO A 83 -5.08 -10.22 -5.52
CA PRO A 83 -6.44 -9.74 -5.76
C PRO A 83 -6.80 -9.88 -7.25
N THR A 84 -8.10 -9.88 -7.55
CA THR A 84 -8.59 -9.90 -8.94
C THR A 84 -8.10 -8.69 -9.73
N GLU A 85 -8.01 -7.53 -9.08
CA GLU A 85 -7.52 -6.28 -9.66
C GLU A 85 -6.66 -5.54 -8.64
N GLY A 86 -5.63 -4.84 -9.14
CA GLY A 86 -4.74 -4.04 -8.32
C GLY A 86 -3.69 -4.87 -7.56
N ALA A 87 -3.43 -4.50 -6.31
CA ALA A 87 -2.41 -5.15 -5.49
C ALA A 87 -2.75 -5.05 -3.99
N TYR A 88 -2.37 -6.07 -3.23
CA TYR A 88 -2.25 -5.92 -1.78
C TYR A 88 -0.93 -5.24 -1.46
N ILE A 89 -0.97 -4.27 -0.54
CA ILE A 89 0.22 -3.60 -0.06
C ILE A 89 0.30 -3.63 1.46
N HIS A 90 1.51 -3.72 1.99
CA HIS A 90 1.82 -3.60 3.41
C HIS A 90 2.95 -2.59 3.64
N GLY A 91 3.26 -2.29 4.91
CA GLY A 91 4.31 -1.33 5.27
C GLY A 91 3.82 0.09 5.51
N LEU A 92 2.50 0.31 5.50
CA LEU A 92 1.92 1.62 5.79
C LEU A 92 1.61 1.73 7.29
N PHE A 93 1.80 2.93 7.82
CA PHE A 93 1.52 3.24 9.22
C PHE A 93 0.54 4.40 9.31
N LEU A 94 -0.22 4.43 10.41
CA LEU A 94 -1.10 5.53 10.76
C LEU A 94 -0.47 6.33 11.89
N GLU A 95 -0.37 7.65 11.69
CA GLU A 95 0.01 8.59 12.72
C GLU A 95 -1.23 9.39 13.16
N GLY A 96 -1.34 9.65 14.46
CA GLY A 96 -2.46 10.43 15.02
C GLY A 96 -3.79 9.68 15.14
N ALA A 97 -3.85 8.39 14.76
CA ALA A 97 -5.01 7.54 14.96
C ALA A 97 -4.57 6.09 15.20
N GLU A 98 -5.35 5.35 15.99
CA GLU A 98 -5.26 3.89 16.06
C GLU A 98 -6.31 3.30 15.11
N PHE A 99 -6.00 2.18 14.45
CA PHE A 99 -6.97 1.47 13.63
C PHE A 99 -7.46 0.20 14.32
N ASP A 100 -8.77 0.16 14.58
CA ASP A 100 -9.42 -1.03 15.09
C ASP A 100 -9.63 -2.04 13.96
N GLN A 101 -8.72 -3.01 13.84
CA GLN A 101 -8.81 -4.06 12.82
C GLN A 101 -10.09 -4.89 12.91
N LYS A 102 -10.69 -5.05 14.11
CA LYS A 102 -11.93 -5.83 14.27
C LYS A 102 -13.12 -5.11 13.67
N ASN A 103 -13.20 -3.80 13.90
CA ASN A 103 -14.32 -2.96 13.48
C ASN A 103 -14.05 -2.18 12.18
N LEU A 104 -12.84 -2.24 11.64
CA LEU A 104 -12.35 -1.44 10.52
C LEU A 104 -12.62 0.06 10.72
N LEU A 105 -12.42 0.55 11.94
CA LEU A 105 -12.75 1.90 12.35
C LEU A 105 -11.53 2.63 12.94
N TYR A 106 -11.38 3.91 12.60
CA TYR A 106 -10.39 4.77 13.23
C TYR A 106 -10.81 5.12 14.67
N LYS A 107 -9.90 4.95 15.61
CA LYS A 107 -10.03 5.35 17.01
C LYS A 107 -9.19 6.61 17.30
N LYS A 108 -9.61 7.34 18.34
CA LYS A 108 -8.97 8.55 18.88
C LYS A 108 -7.45 8.40 19.09
N PRO A 109 -6.67 9.50 19.15
CA PRO A 109 -5.24 9.48 18.93
C PRO A 109 -4.49 8.69 20.01
N CYS A 110 -3.98 7.53 19.62
CA CYS A 110 -2.87 6.84 20.25
C CYS A 110 -1.90 6.45 19.13
N ARG A 111 -0.62 6.82 19.24
CA ARG A 111 0.40 6.45 18.27
C ARG A 111 0.65 4.95 18.36
N THR A 112 0.36 4.22 17.30
CA THR A 112 0.64 2.77 17.22
C THR A 112 1.78 2.48 16.25
N ASN A 113 2.70 1.59 16.60
CA ASN A 113 3.73 1.06 15.69
C ASN A 113 3.20 -0.08 14.80
N LEU A 114 1.89 -0.13 14.55
CA LEU A 114 1.26 -1.22 13.81
C LEU A 114 1.36 -0.95 12.31
N THR A 115 1.84 -1.96 11.58
CA THR A 115 1.87 -1.99 10.12
C THR A 115 0.53 -2.50 9.61
N TYR A 116 -0.09 -1.77 8.67
CA TYR A 116 -1.38 -2.16 8.10
C TYR A 116 -1.23 -2.69 6.68
N VAL A 117 -2.09 -3.66 6.36
CA VAL A 117 -2.28 -4.15 4.99
C VAL A 117 -3.52 -3.50 4.42
N THR A 118 -3.37 -2.84 3.27
CA THR A 118 -4.51 -2.29 2.53
C THR A 118 -4.53 -2.91 1.15
N SER A 119 -5.74 -3.22 0.67
CA SER A 119 -5.96 -3.49 -0.74
C SER A 119 -5.98 -2.17 -1.50
N LEU A 120 -5.15 -2.08 -2.53
CA LEU A 120 -5.23 -1.03 -3.53
C LEU A 120 -6.16 -1.53 -4.63
N TYR A 121 -7.43 -1.14 -4.58
CA TYR A 121 -8.38 -1.40 -5.65
C TYR A 121 -8.28 -0.28 -6.69
N LEU A 122 -8.35 -0.63 -7.97
CA LEU A 122 -8.38 0.36 -9.04
C LEU A 122 -9.81 0.45 -9.58
N ARG A 123 -10.68 1.14 -8.84
CA ARG A 123 -12.08 1.32 -9.23
C ARG A 123 -12.25 2.63 -9.99
N CYS A 124 -13.11 2.60 -11.02
CA CYS A 124 -13.68 3.80 -11.64
C CYS A 124 -15.16 3.92 -11.21
N PRO A 125 -15.48 4.50 -10.03
CA PRO A 125 -16.87 4.72 -9.65
C PRO A 125 -17.34 6.09 -10.17
N PRO A 126 -18.40 6.15 -11.00
CA PRO A 126 -19.00 7.42 -11.42
C PRO A 126 -19.74 8.17 -10.29
N ASN A 127 -19.71 7.67 -9.04
CA ASN A 127 -20.68 8.07 -8.02
C ASN A 127 -20.12 8.27 -6.59
N LYS A 128 -18.81 8.47 -6.42
CA LYS A 128 -18.24 8.85 -5.10
C LYS A 128 -17.17 9.93 -5.25
N SER A 129 -17.38 11.07 -4.59
CA SER A 129 -16.43 12.20 -4.56
C SER A 129 -15.22 11.91 -3.67
N VAL A 130 -14.06 12.41 -4.10
CA VAL A 130 -12.78 12.44 -3.36
C VAL A 130 -12.93 13.14 -1.99
N ASP A 131 -13.86 14.09 -1.89
CA ASP A 131 -14.14 14.87 -0.67
C ASP A 131 -14.56 14.02 0.53
N HIS A 132 -15.14 12.83 0.27
CA HIS A 132 -15.55 11.89 1.33
C HIS A 132 -14.39 11.48 2.24
N TRP A 133 -13.17 11.42 1.69
CA TRP A 133 -11.98 10.93 2.40
C TRP A 133 -11.12 12.09 2.91
N VAL A 134 -11.04 13.20 2.17
CA VAL A 134 -10.28 14.41 2.55
C VAL A 134 -10.81 15.05 3.83
N LEU A 135 -12.14 15.10 4.01
CA LEU A 135 -12.79 15.74 5.16
C LEU A 135 -12.54 15.05 6.52
N ARG A 136 -11.91 13.87 6.53
CA ARG A 136 -11.64 13.10 7.77
C ARG A 136 -10.21 13.22 8.29
N GLY A 137 -9.34 13.98 7.63
CA GLY A 137 -8.02 14.34 8.15
C GLY A 137 -7.06 13.16 8.42
N VAL A 138 -7.34 11.97 7.85
CA VAL A 138 -6.49 10.78 8.00
C VAL A 138 -5.55 10.69 6.82
N ALA A 139 -4.25 10.67 7.09
CA ALA A 139 -3.21 10.41 6.09
C ALA A 139 -2.60 9.02 6.31
N LEU A 140 -2.50 8.23 5.25
CA LEU A 140 -1.67 7.03 5.21
C LEU A 140 -0.24 7.46 4.93
N LEU A 141 0.66 7.17 5.87
CA LEU A 141 2.06 7.57 5.74
C LEU A 141 2.87 6.39 5.20
N CYS A 142 3.54 6.66 4.06
CA CYS A 142 4.62 5.84 3.57
C CYS A 142 5.86 6.28 4.34
N ASP A 143 6.15 5.58 5.43
CA ASP A 143 7.32 5.74 6.29
C ASP A 143 7.26 6.91 7.31
N ILE A 144 7.66 6.59 8.55
CA ILE A 144 7.99 7.52 9.62
C ILE A 144 8.96 6.81 10.57
N ARG A 145 10.25 7.09 10.44
CA ARG A 145 11.17 7.17 11.59
C ARG A 145 12.48 7.87 11.27
#